data_AF-A0A427B408-F1
#
_entry.id   AF-A0A427B408-F1
#
_cell.length_a   1.000
_cell.length_b   1.000
_cell.length_c   1.000
_cell.angle_alpha   90.00
_cell.angle_beta   90.00
_cell.angle_gamma   90.00
#
_symmetry.space_group_name_H-M   'P 1'
#
loop_
_entity.id
_entity.type
_entity.pdbx_description
1 polymer ?
#
loop_
_entity_poly.entity_id
_entity_poly.type
_entity_poly.pdbx_seq_one_letter_code
_entity_poly.pdbx_strand_id
1 'polypeptide(L)'
;PRLDLSLSLSLSPSVIGFKVTFVNTEFNHARLVATLADMEQAASGRIDLVSVPDGLDLEDSGARSDHGKLMAGLQKAMPPCLEELIHRSRDTGDQITCMIAFQGMAWALEVAKKMAVRTAAFWPASAAVLATIPRIPELIARGVIDENQIQILRCGDHQTAAMGSSPHALLLPYPAQGHVVPLMALAHCLVDRGFKVTFVNTEFNHARLVAALADMEQAASGRIQLVSVPDGLDPEDSGARSNIGKLTAGLLEAIPPCLEELIRRSGDAGDQISCVIADQGMAWALEVAKKMGVRAAAFWPASAAVLATMLSIPELIKRGVIDANGLPMAEGVFDLGPGVLPMNTAYLGWNHLGDRTTQPMLFNYIFNNARATAAADFLLCNSFQELEAPVFAFAPSIMPIGPVRAGHRPGKLVGHLWPEDAECTAWLDGQPPGSVVYVAFGSFTILDRRQFHELALGLELSGRPFLWVVRPDLTDDMADAYPPGFIDGVACRGKVVRWAPQDQVLAHPAIGCFISHCGWNSTMEAISDGVPLLCWPYFGDQFVNQTYVCDGWKTGLKMVADESGIITREEISCKLQELLGDVEVKKRAMALMEAAHRSATNGGSSFQNLTRFVAAMKE
;
A
#
# COMPACT_ATOMS: atom_id res chain seq x y z
N PRO A 1 -14.79 16.10 -1.89
CA PRO A 1 -14.02 15.66 -0.71
C PRO A 1 -12.61 16.24 -0.75
N ARG A 2 -12.33 17.04 0.29
CA ARG A 2 -11.20 17.94 0.54
C ARG A 2 -9.84 17.43 -0.01
N LEU A 3 -9.25 18.18 -0.93
CA LEU A 3 -7.80 18.17 -1.14
C LEU A 3 -7.19 18.89 0.07
N ASP A 4 -6.77 18.13 1.09
CA ASP A 4 -5.75 18.61 2.02
C ASP A 4 -4.42 18.59 1.29
N LEU A 5 -4.08 19.71 0.67
CA LEU A 5 -2.72 20.02 0.26
C LEU A 5 -1.94 20.39 1.52
N SER A 6 -1.41 19.39 2.23
CA SER A 6 -0.34 19.63 3.18
C SER A 6 0.92 20.01 2.39
N LEU A 7 1.09 21.32 2.16
CA LEU A 7 2.37 21.89 1.76
C LEU A 7 3.33 21.74 2.94
N SER A 8 4.09 20.64 2.98
CA SER A 8 5.24 20.51 3.88
C SER A 8 6.37 21.43 3.41
N LEU A 9 6.23 22.72 3.72
CA LEU A 9 7.33 23.67 3.67
C LEU A 9 8.24 23.39 4.86
N SER A 10 9.28 22.56 4.66
CA SER A 10 10.37 22.43 5.63
C SER A 10 11.19 23.73 5.63
N LEU A 11 10.66 24.77 6.26
CA LEU A 11 11.38 26.02 6.49
C LEU A 11 12.29 25.80 7.69
N SER A 12 13.53 25.38 7.43
CA SER A 12 14.59 25.47 8.43
C SER A 12 14.72 26.95 8.85
N PRO A 13 14.53 27.31 10.14
CA PRO A 13 14.52 28.70 10.58
C PRO A 13 15.85 29.45 10.35
N SER A 14 16.92 28.76 10.00
CA SER A 14 18.28 29.29 9.92
C SER A 14 18.74 29.77 8.53
N VAL A 15 17.89 29.77 7.48
CA VAL A 15 18.38 30.07 6.09
C VAL A 15 17.59 31.12 5.29
N ILE A 16 16.47 31.69 5.77
CA ILE A 16 15.59 32.49 4.88
C ILE A 16 15.53 33.97 5.31
N GLY A 17 16.09 34.84 4.46
CA GLY A 17 16.07 36.30 4.59
C GLY A 17 14.83 37.00 4.00
N PHE A 18 13.70 36.29 3.88
CA PHE A 18 12.46 36.79 3.27
C PHE A 18 11.27 36.67 4.24
N LYS A 19 10.37 37.66 4.20
CA LYS A 19 9.03 37.59 4.80
C LYS A 19 8.07 36.95 3.80
N VAL A 20 7.17 36.07 4.26
CA VAL A 20 6.24 35.35 3.38
C VAL A 20 4.80 35.69 3.73
N THR A 21 4.01 36.12 2.75
CA THR A 21 2.56 36.34 2.92
C THR A 21 1.80 35.27 2.16
N PHE A 22 1.05 34.41 2.88
CA PHE A 22 0.17 33.41 2.27
C PHE A 22 -1.23 33.98 2.11
N VAL A 23 -1.69 34.06 0.87
CA VAL A 23 -3.05 34.50 0.53
C VAL A 23 -3.93 33.28 0.28
N ASN A 24 -4.99 33.12 1.05
CA ASN A 24 -5.92 32.00 0.94
C ASN A 24 -7.37 32.48 0.94
N THR A 25 -8.27 31.67 0.40
CA THR A 25 -9.71 31.93 0.50
C THR A 25 -10.18 31.90 1.95
N GLU A 26 -11.21 32.67 2.31
CA GLU A 26 -11.82 32.66 3.65
C GLU A 26 -12.15 31.25 4.15
N PHE A 27 -12.66 30.40 3.25
CA PHE A 27 -12.96 29.00 3.55
C PHE A 27 -11.73 28.20 4.01
N ASN A 28 -10.58 28.42 3.38
CA ASN A 28 -9.34 27.71 3.71
C ASN A 28 -8.55 28.41 4.82
N HIS A 29 -8.70 29.72 4.95
CA HIS A 29 -7.94 30.55 5.89
C HIS A 29 -8.17 30.11 7.35
N ALA A 30 -9.43 29.90 7.76
CA ALA A 30 -9.75 29.47 9.12
C ALA A 30 -9.12 28.11 9.49
N ARG A 31 -9.04 27.19 8.52
CA ARG A 31 -8.37 25.89 8.73
C ARG A 31 -6.87 26.03 8.81
N LEU A 32 -6.28 26.82 7.92
CA LEU A 32 -4.84 27.02 7.89
C LEU A 32 -4.34 27.71 9.16
N VAL A 33 -5.08 28.71 9.66
CA VAL A 33 -4.79 29.36 10.94
C VAL A 33 -4.84 28.36 12.10
N ALA A 34 -5.85 27.48 12.14
CA ALA A 34 -5.93 26.44 13.17
C ALA A 34 -4.77 25.43 13.11
N THR A 35 -4.33 25.04 11.91
CA THR A 35 -3.19 24.13 11.72
C THR A 35 -1.83 24.81 12.00
N LEU A 36 -1.72 26.12 11.79
CA LEU A 36 -0.47 26.87 11.99
C LEU A 36 -0.33 27.46 13.40
N ALA A 37 -1.41 27.56 14.18
CA ALA A 37 -1.36 27.93 15.60
C ALA A 37 -0.47 26.97 16.42
N ASP A 38 -0.38 25.70 16.01
CA ASP A 38 0.54 24.72 16.60
C ASP A 38 2.02 24.95 16.20
N MET A 39 2.27 25.67 15.10
CA MET A 39 3.61 26.01 14.59
C MET A 39 4.10 27.40 15.03
N GLU A 40 3.22 28.23 15.61
CA GLU A 40 3.53 29.63 15.97
C GLU A 40 4.61 29.76 17.06
N GLN A 41 4.94 28.68 17.78
CA GLN A 41 6.11 28.67 18.66
C GLN A 41 7.46 28.66 17.91
N ALA A 42 7.48 28.38 16.59
CA ALA A 42 8.71 28.20 15.81
C ALA A 42 8.98 29.28 14.74
N ALA A 43 8.01 30.10 14.35
CA ALA A 43 8.19 31.11 13.30
C ALA A 43 8.15 32.53 13.87
N SER A 44 9.33 33.11 14.12
CA SER A 44 9.51 34.48 14.61
C SER A 44 8.95 35.54 13.63
N GLY A 45 7.65 35.85 13.66
CA GLY A 45 7.04 37.03 13.01
C GLY A 45 7.31 37.22 11.50
N ARG A 46 7.65 36.16 10.76
CA ARG A 46 8.07 36.21 9.34
C ARG A 46 7.05 35.65 8.35
N ILE A 47 5.93 35.12 8.83
CA ILE A 47 4.86 34.57 8.01
C ILE A 47 3.56 35.32 8.31
N ASP A 48 2.98 35.98 7.31
CA ASP A 48 1.68 36.62 7.37
C ASP A 48 0.64 35.75 6.66
N LEU A 49 -0.52 35.53 7.27
CA LEU A 49 -1.65 34.86 6.64
C LEU A 49 -2.71 35.91 6.27
N VAL A 50 -3.16 35.91 5.02
CA VAL A 50 -4.18 36.82 4.51
C VAL A 50 -5.36 36.03 3.97
N SER A 51 -6.56 36.45 4.35
CA SER A 51 -7.82 35.90 3.88
C SER A 51 -8.38 36.74 2.75
N VAL A 52 -8.90 36.12 1.69
CA VAL A 52 -9.62 36.79 0.60
C VAL A 52 -10.96 36.08 0.31
N PRO A 53 -11.99 36.79 -0.18
CA PRO A 53 -13.25 36.16 -0.53
C PRO A 53 -13.08 35.15 -1.67
N ASP A 54 -13.84 34.05 -1.63
CA ASP A 54 -13.86 33.04 -2.71
C ASP A 54 -14.75 33.46 -3.90
N GLY A 55 -15.52 34.54 -3.76
CA GLY A 55 -16.37 35.10 -4.80
C GLY A 55 -17.59 34.26 -5.16
N LEU A 56 -17.93 33.29 -4.31
CA LEU A 56 -19.03 32.35 -4.52
C LEU A 56 -20.31 32.83 -3.84
N ASP A 57 -21.45 32.44 -4.42
CA ASP A 57 -22.76 32.64 -3.81
C ASP A 57 -22.89 31.69 -2.60
N LEU A 58 -23.17 32.26 -1.43
CA LEU A 58 -23.29 31.51 -0.17
C LEU A 58 -24.53 30.61 -0.15
N GLU A 59 -25.52 30.85 -1.02
CA GLU A 59 -26.73 30.03 -1.15
C GLU A 59 -26.52 28.82 -2.08
N ASP A 60 -25.49 28.80 -2.92
CA ASP A 60 -25.15 27.66 -3.79
C ASP A 60 -24.20 26.69 -3.08
N SER A 61 -24.79 25.76 -2.31
CA SER A 61 -24.04 24.72 -1.58
C SER A 61 -23.14 23.83 -2.45
N GLY A 62 -23.35 23.79 -3.78
CA GLY A 62 -22.54 23.02 -4.73
C GLY A 62 -21.42 23.81 -5.40
N ALA A 63 -21.42 25.14 -5.30
CA ALA A 63 -20.49 26.00 -6.03
C ALA A 63 -19.02 25.76 -5.68
N ARG A 64 -18.72 25.40 -4.42
CA ARG A 64 -17.36 25.07 -3.97
C ARG A 64 -16.84 23.71 -4.45
N SER A 65 -17.74 22.78 -4.77
CA SER A 65 -17.38 21.45 -5.29
C SER A 65 -17.26 21.40 -6.80
N ASP A 66 -17.77 22.42 -7.50
CA ASP A 66 -17.62 22.61 -8.93
C ASP A 66 -16.36 23.44 -9.21
N HIS A 67 -15.37 22.82 -9.85
CA HIS A 67 -14.09 23.47 -10.14
C HIS A 67 -14.25 24.70 -11.05
N GLY A 68 -15.18 24.67 -12.00
CA GLY A 68 -15.44 25.78 -12.91
C GLY A 68 -16.04 26.97 -12.18
N LYS A 69 -17.07 26.73 -11.35
CA LYS A 69 -17.68 27.79 -10.52
C LYS A 69 -16.69 28.38 -9.53
N LEU A 70 -15.91 27.54 -8.86
CA LEU A 70 -14.85 27.99 -7.95
C LEU A 70 -13.83 28.88 -8.68
N MET A 71 -13.29 28.44 -9.81
CA MET A 71 -12.30 29.22 -10.56
C MET A 71 -12.88 30.55 -11.09
N ALA A 72 -14.14 30.57 -11.52
CA ALA A 72 -14.83 31.79 -11.94
C ALA A 72 -15.07 32.77 -10.76
N GLY A 73 -15.46 32.25 -9.59
CA GLY A 73 -15.59 33.03 -8.36
C GLY A 73 -14.27 33.67 -7.93
N LEU A 74 -13.20 32.88 -7.91
CA LEU A 74 -11.85 33.35 -7.56
C LEU A 74 -11.33 34.40 -8.55
N GLN A 75 -11.54 34.18 -9.86
CA GLN A 75 -11.15 35.14 -10.89
C GLN A 75 -11.89 36.48 -10.73
N LYS A 76 -13.11 36.48 -10.21
CA LYS A 76 -13.89 37.70 -9.95
C LYS A 76 -13.43 38.41 -8.67
N ALA A 77 -13.19 37.66 -7.59
CA ALA A 77 -13.00 38.23 -6.26
C ALA A 77 -11.53 38.51 -5.89
N MET A 78 -10.59 37.65 -6.29
CA MET A 78 -9.20 37.74 -5.83
C MET A 78 -8.35 38.85 -6.47
N PRO A 79 -8.47 39.20 -7.76
CA PRO A 79 -7.63 40.23 -8.37
C PRO A 79 -7.60 41.58 -7.64
N PRO A 80 -8.74 42.22 -7.27
CA PRO A 80 -8.71 43.49 -6.55
C PRO A 80 -8.07 43.37 -5.17
N CYS A 81 -8.26 42.25 -4.47
CA CYS A 81 -7.64 42.00 -3.16
C CYS A 81 -6.11 41.86 -3.26
N LEU A 82 -5.62 41.20 -4.31
CA LEU A 82 -4.18 41.07 -4.57
C LEU A 82 -3.55 42.43 -4.93
N GLU A 83 -4.24 43.24 -5.74
CA GLU A 83 -3.79 44.61 -6.04
C GLU A 83 -3.69 45.45 -4.77
N GLU A 84 -4.71 45.43 -3.92
CA GLU A 84 -4.72 46.14 -2.64
C GLU A 84 -3.60 45.66 -1.71
N LEU A 85 -3.36 44.35 -1.61
CA LEU A 85 -2.28 43.79 -0.81
C LEU A 85 -0.91 44.27 -1.28
N ILE A 86 -0.67 44.24 -2.60
CA ILE A 86 0.59 44.72 -3.19
C ILE A 86 0.76 46.23 -2.98
N HIS A 87 -0.32 47.01 -3.12
CA HIS A 87 -0.29 48.44 -2.83
C HIS A 87 0.07 48.72 -1.37
N ARG A 88 -0.63 48.11 -0.40
CA ARG A 88 -0.35 48.28 1.02
C ARG A 88 1.08 47.90 1.39
N SER A 89 1.63 46.85 0.75
CA SER A 89 3.02 46.43 1.00
C SER A 89 4.06 47.50 0.65
N ARG A 90 3.76 48.39 -0.31
CA ARG A 90 4.65 49.49 -0.69
C ARG A 90 4.65 50.60 0.36
N ASP A 91 3.54 50.78 1.05
CA ASP A 91 3.35 51.84 2.04
C ASP A 91 3.94 51.46 3.41
N THR A 92 4.02 50.16 3.72
CA THR A 92 4.49 49.64 5.02
C THR A 92 5.98 49.32 5.08
N GLY A 93 6.72 49.44 3.97
CA GLY A 93 8.14 49.10 3.89
C GLY A 93 8.45 47.62 3.68
N ASP A 94 7.45 46.74 3.78
CA ASP A 94 7.53 45.29 3.51
C ASP A 94 7.12 44.99 2.06
N GLN A 95 7.77 45.63 1.09
CA GLN A 95 7.36 45.55 -0.31
C GLN A 95 7.37 44.10 -0.84
N ILE A 96 6.24 43.66 -1.40
CA ILE A 96 6.15 42.37 -2.08
C ILE A 96 7.01 42.42 -3.36
N THR A 97 8.11 41.65 -3.36
CA THR A 97 9.08 41.61 -4.47
C THR A 97 8.88 40.43 -5.42
N CYS A 98 8.17 39.40 -4.97
CA CYS A 98 7.87 38.19 -5.75
C CYS A 98 6.48 37.65 -5.39
N MET A 99 5.75 37.16 -6.40
CA MET A 99 4.49 36.46 -6.22
C MET A 99 4.55 35.07 -6.86
N ILE A 100 4.25 34.05 -6.06
CA ILE A 100 4.18 32.66 -6.51
C ILE A 100 2.70 32.30 -6.62
N ALA A 101 2.24 31.93 -7.82
CA ALA A 101 0.83 31.61 -8.07
C ALA A 101 0.66 30.25 -8.73
N PHE A 102 -0.43 29.56 -8.43
CA PHE A 102 -0.80 28.32 -9.12
C PHE A 102 -0.97 28.59 -10.62
N GLN A 103 -0.40 27.74 -11.48
CA GLN A 103 -0.44 27.95 -12.93
C GLN A 103 -1.87 28.03 -13.50
N GLY A 104 -2.86 27.38 -12.87
CA GLY A 104 -4.26 27.50 -13.25
C GLY A 104 -4.91 28.86 -12.95
N MET A 105 -4.23 29.74 -12.20
CA MET A 105 -4.68 31.11 -11.89
C MET A 105 -3.94 32.12 -12.76
N ALA A 106 -4.10 32.02 -14.09
CA ALA A 106 -3.43 32.92 -15.03
C ALA A 106 -3.70 34.41 -14.74
N TRP A 107 -4.91 34.74 -14.26
CA TRP A 107 -5.30 36.10 -13.82
C TRP A 107 -4.43 36.63 -12.66
N ALA A 108 -3.89 35.77 -11.79
CA ALA A 108 -2.99 36.21 -10.73
C ALA A 108 -1.66 36.69 -11.33
N LEU A 109 -1.14 35.98 -12.33
CA LEU A 109 0.07 36.40 -13.05
C LEU A 109 -0.14 37.73 -13.79
N GLU A 110 -1.35 37.97 -14.31
CA GLU A 110 -1.73 39.26 -14.91
C GLU A 110 -1.74 40.39 -13.89
N VAL A 111 -2.27 40.17 -12.68
CA VAL A 111 -2.22 41.15 -11.58
C VAL A 111 -0.78 41.50 -11.22
N ALA A 112 0.10 40.52 -11.01
CA ALA A 112 1.49 40.81 -10.70
C ALA A 112 2.23 41.52 -11.85
N LYS A 113 1.92 41.18 -13.11
CA LYS A 113 2.45 41.90 -14.27
C LYS A 113 1.98 43.36 -14.29
N LYS A 114 0.68 43.60 -14.08
CA LYS A 114 0.08 44.94 -13.96
C LYS A 114 0.73 45.74 -12.82
N MET A 115 1.04 45.06 -11.72
CA MET A 115 1.63 45.65 -10.51
C MET A 115 3.16 45.65 -10.50
N ALA A 116 3.83 45.27 -11.60
CA ALA A 116 5.29 45.19 -11.71
C ALA A 116 5.98 44.36 -10.58
N VAL A 117 5.35 43.27 -10.16
CA VAL A 117 5.91 42.29 -9.21
C VAL A 117 6.44 41.08 -9.99
N ARG A 118 7.62 40.57 -9.61
CA ARG A 118 8.18 39.37 -10.26
C ARG A 118 7.29 38.17 -9.97
N THR A 119 7.11 37.28 -10.94
CA THR A 119 6.23 36.12 -10.79
C THR A 119 6.98 34.80 -10.92
N ALA A 120 6.52 33.81 -10.18
CA ALA A 120 6.79 32.41 -10.46
C ALA A 120 5.46 31.66 -10.54
N ALA A 121 5.30 30.82 -11.56
CA ALA A 121 4.18 29.90 -11.63
C ALA A 121 4.57 28.61 -10.88
N PHE A 122 3.68 28.13 -10.02
CA PHE A 122 3.83 26.89 -9.28
C PHE A 122 2.80 25.88 -9.78
N TRP A 123 3.26 24.66 -10.05
CA TRP A 123 2.42 23.53 -10.44
C TRP A 123 2.60 22.41 -9.40
N PRO A 124 1.59 22.12 -8.57
CA PRO A 124 1.66 21.12 -7.51
C PRO A 124 1.55 19.67 -8.03
N ALA A 125 1.24 19.48 -9.32
CA ALA A 125 1.09 18.17 -9.92
C ALA A 125 2.32 17.78 -10.78
N SER A 126 2.25 16.63 -11.47
CA SER A 126 3.40 16.07 -12.18
C SER A 126 4.03 17.02 -13.20
N ALA A 127 5.37 17.10 -13.20
CA ALA A 127 6.15 17.83 -14.20
C ALA A 127 5.90 17.35 -15.64
N ALA A 128 5.44 16.10 -15.82
CA ALA A 128 5.05 15.58 -17.13
C ALA A 128 3.84 16.34 -17.70
N VAL A 129 2.85 16.70 -16.87
CA VAL A 129 1.69 17.49 -17.29
C VAL A 129 2.13 18.93 -17.63
N LEU A 130 3.01 19.50 -16.82
CA LEU A 130 3.57 20.83 -17.06
C LEU A 130 4.31 20.91 -18.41
N ALA A 131 5.08 19.86 -18.76
CA ALA A 131 5.84 19.78 -20.01
C ALA A 131 4.94 19.60 -21.24
N THR A 132 3.72 19.09 -21.07
CA THR A 132 2.76 18.94 -22.18
C THR A 132 2.01 20.22 -22.53
N ILE A 133 1.83 21.14 -21.57
CA ILE A 133 1.01 22.35 -21.75
C ILE A 133 1.50 23.23 -22.93
N PRO A 134 2.81 23.54 -23.08
CA PRO A 134 3.30 24.35 -24.21
C PRO A 134 3.16 23.64 -25.57
N ARG A 135 2.99 22.31 -25.56
CA ARG A 135 2.90 21.46 -26.75
C ARG A 135 1.46 21.19 -27.16
N ILE A 136 0.47 21.62 -26.39
CA ILE A 136 -0.96 21.44 -26.71
C ILE A 136 -1.29 21.93 -28.14
N PRO A 137 -0.83 23.11 -28.60
CA PRO A 137 -1.10 23.55 -29.99
C PRO A 137 -0.50 22.61 -31.04
N GLU A 138 0.70 22.07 -30.80
CA GLU A 138 1.34 21.08 -31.67
C GLU A 138 0.56 19.76 -31.68
N LEU A 139 0.05 19.34 -30.54
CA LEU A 139 -0.72 18.11 -30.37
C LEU A 139 -2.13 18.20 -30.97
N ILE A 140 -2.75 19.38 -30.95
CA ILE A 140 -3.98 19.69 -31.70
C ILE A 140 -3.72 19.59 -33.20
N ALA A 141 -2.68 20.27 -33.69
CA ALA A 141 -2.34 20.27 -35.12
C ALA A 141 -2.04 18.87 -35.65
N ARG A 142 -1.62 17.94 -34.78
CA ARG A 142 -1.33 16.54 -35.10
C ARG A 142 -2.54 15.62 -34.91
N GLY A 143 -3.70 16.15 -34.54
CA GLY A 143 -4.92 15.37 -34.28
C GLY A 143 -4.81 14.43 -33.06
N VAL A 144 -3.79 14.61 -32.22
CA VAL A 144 -3.56 13.82 -30.99
C VAL A 144 -4.48 14.30 -29.88
N ILE A 145 -4.76 15.60 -29.85
CA ILE A 145 -5.79 16.18 -29.01
C ILE A 145 -6.86 16.73 -29.95
N ASP A 146 -8.08 16.22 -29.84
CA ASP A 146 -9.22 16.81 -30.54
C ASP A 146 -9.48 18.20 -29.97
N GLU A 147 -9.35 19.24 -30.79
CA GLU A 147 -9.61 20.62 -30.38
C GLU A 147 -11.02 20.81 -29.82
N ASN A 148 -11.97 19.97 -30.24
CA ASN A 148 -13.35 19.98 -29.74
C ASN A 148 -13.49 19.31 -28.37
N GLN A 149 -12.49 18.54 -27.92
CA GLN A 149 -12.39 18.01 -26.55
C GLN A 149 -11.53 18.89 -25.62
N ILE A 150 -10.87 19.91 -26.16
CA ILE A 150 -10.23 20.94 -25.36
C ILE A 150 -11.28 21.99 -25.02
N GLN A 151 -11.72 22.03 -23.76
CA GLN A 151 -12.37 23.22 -23.23
C GLN A 151 -11.36 24.37 -23.18
N ILE A 152 -11.22 25.12 -24.27
CA ILE A 152 -10.76 26.50 -24.14
C ILE A 152 -11.97 27.24 -23.56
N LEU A 153 -11.88 27.64 -22.28
CA LEU A 153 -12.86 28.52 -21.65
C LEU A 153 -12.91 29.86 -22.41
N ARG A 154 -13.62 29.91 -23.53
CA ARG A 154 -14.12 31.13 -24.14
C ARG A 154 -15.58 31.25 -23.72
N CYS A 155 -15.88 32.38 -23.10
CA CYS A 155 -17.17 32.70 -22.50
C CYS A 155 -18.31 32.53 -23.52
N GLY A 156 -19.38 31.82 -23.12
CA GLY A 156 -20.68 31.82 -23.80
C GLY A 156 -20.90 30.70 -24.81
N ASP A 157 -21.44 29.58 -24.35
CA ASP A 157 -22.76 29.05 -24.71
C ASP A 157 -22.83 27.53 -24.59
N HIS A 158 -23.82 27.11 -23.79
CA HIS A 158 -24.13 25.73 -23.46
C HIS A 158 -24.55 24.94 -24.70
N GLN A 159 -23.98 23.74 -24.87
CA GLN A 159 -24.75 22.55 -25.20
C GLN A 159 -24.02 21.27 -24.78
N THR A 160 -24.78 20.41 -24.11
CA THR A 160 -24.42 19.14 -23.48
C THR A 160 -23.95 18.07 -24.48
N ALA A 161 -22.79 17.47 -24.23
CA ALA A 161 -22.35 16.21 -24.85
C ALA A 161 -22.14 15.14 -23.76
N ALA A 162 -22.55 13.90 -24.07
CA ALA A 162 -22.76 12.80 -23.14
C ALA A 162 -21.50 12.35 -22.35
N MET A 163 -21.68 12.07 -21.06
CA MET A 163 -20.67 11.45 -20.20
C MET A 163 -20.44 9.99 -20.61
N GLY A 164 -19.21 9.61 -20.94
CA GLY A 164 -18.79 8.19 -20.97
C GLY A 164 -18.78 7.62 -19.55
N SER A 165 -19.18 6.36 -19.37
CA SER A 165 -19.20 5.69 -18.06
C SER A 165 -17.79 5.51 -17.50
N SER A 166 -17.64 5.66 -16.18
CA SER A 166 -16.39 5.34 -15.48
C SER A 166 -16.09 3.84 -15.62
N PRO A 167 -14.85 3.42 -15.94
CA PRO A 167 -14.49 2.00 -15.95
C PRO A 167 -14.70 1.40 -14.55
N HIS A 168 -15.20 0.17 -14.48
CA HIS A 168 -15.62 -0.46 -13.24
C HIS A 168 -14.90 -1.80 -13.05
N ALA A 169 -13.98 -1.84 -12.09
CA ALA A 169 -13.20 -3.03 -11.77
C ALA A 169 -13.85 -3.82 -10.64
N LEU A 170 -13.97 -5.13 -10.79
CA LEU A 170 -14.28 -6.05 -9.70
C LEU A 170 -12.98 -6.66 -9.16
N LEU A 171 -12.73 -6.53 -7.87
CA LEU A 171 -11.55 -7.07 -7.20
C LEU A 171 -11.96 -8.22 -6.28
N LEU A 172 -11.35 -9.38 -6.46
CA LEU A 172 -11.62 -10.59 -5.68
C LEU A 172 -10.34 -11.06 -4.96
N PRO A 173 -10.13 -10.69 -3.68
CA PRO A 173 -9.04 -11.18 -2.87
C PRO A 173 -9.26 -12.63 -2.41
N TYR A 174 -8.17 -13.36 -2.16
CA TYR A 174 -8.25 -14.53 -1.28
C TYR A 174 -8.56 -14.04 0.16
N PRO A 175 -9.43 -14.70 0.93
CA PRO A 175 -9.94 -14.18 2.20
C PRO A 175 -8.95 -14.35 3.37
N ALA A 176 -7.70 -13.96 3.17
CA ALA A 176 -6.67 -13.85 4.20
C ALA A 176 -6.09 -12.44 4.21
N GLN A 177 -5.71 -11.94 5.39
CA GLN A 177 -5.23 -10.56 5.53
C GLN A 177 -4.03 -10.23 4.63
N GLY A 178 -3.11 -11.20 4.44
CA GLY A 178 -1.97 -11.06 3.53
C GLY A 178 -2.35 -10.85 2.05
N HIS A 179 -3.58 -11.14 1.68
CA HIS A 179 -4.11 -11.01 0.32
C HIS A 179 -5.06 -9.81 0.19
N VAL A 180 -5.93 -9.60 1.19
CA VAL A 180 -6.90 -8.49 1.22
C VAL A 180 -6.19 -7.13 1.23
N VAL A 181 -5.18 -6.93 2.07
CA VAL A 181 -4.47 -5.64 2.21
C VAL A 181 -3.82 -5.18 0.90
N PRO A 182 -2.95 -5.97 0.24
CA PRO A 182 -2.31 -5.52 -0.99
C PRO A 182 -3.29 -5.35 -2.16
N LEU A 183 -4.35 -6.17 -2.24
CA LEU A 183 -5.37 -5.99 -3.27
C LEU A 183 -6.23 -4.74 -3.00
N MET A 184 -6.51 -4.41 -1.73
CA MET A 184 -7.15 -3.14 -1.35
C MET A 184 -6.25 -1.95 -1.69
N ALA A 185 -4.95 -2.05 -1.48
CA ALA A 185 -4.00 -1.02 -1.92
C ALA A 185 -4.05 -0.81 -3.44
N LEU A 186 -4.11 -1.90 -4.23
CA LEU A 186 -4.32 -1.82 -5.68
C LEU A 186 -5.67 -1.18 -6.03
N ALA A 187 -6.75 -1.51 -5.30
CA ALA A 187 -8.06 -0.91 -5.47
C ALA A 187 -7.99 0.62 -5.42
N HIS A 188 -7.28 1.16 -4.43
CA HIS A 188 -7.07 2.60 -4.33
C HIS A 188 -6.23 3.17 -5.47
N CYS A 189 -5.18 2.45 -5.92
CA CYS A 189 -4.42 2.87 -7.09
C CYS A 189 -5.27 2.95 -8.36
N LEU A 190 -6.27 2.07 -8.51
CA LEU A 190 -7.24 2.08 -9.60
C LEU A 190 -8.22 3.26 -9.47
N VAL A 191 -8.75 3.51 -8.26
CA VAL A 191 -9.64 4.65 -7.98
C VAL A 191 -8.95 5.98 -8.25
N ASP A 192 -7.70 6.13 -7.83
CA ASP A 192 -6.87 7.32 -8.12
C ASP A 192 -6.66 7.52 -9.63
N ARG A 193 -6.88 6.47 -10.45
CA ARG A 193 -6.79 6.49 -11.92
C ARG A 193 -8.16 6.44 -12.61
N GLY A 194 -9.23 6.71 -11.88
CA GLY A 194 -10.58 6.91 -12.43
C GLY A 194 -11.43 5.66 -12.54
N PHE A 195 -11.07 4.56 -11.86
CA PHE A 195 -11.98 3.41 -11.74
C PHE A 195 -13.03 3.62 -10.65
N LYS A 196 -14.22 3.06 -10.88
CA LYS A 196 -15.07 2.55 -9.82
C LYS A 196 -14.58 1.15 -9.46
N VAL A 197 -14.66 0.77 -8.19
CA VAL A 197 -14.26 -0.55 -7.72
C VAL A 197 -15.40 -1.21 -6.96
N THR A 198 -15.74 -2.44 -7.34
CA THR A 198 -16.46 -3.39 -6.49
C THR A 198 -15.42 -4.32 -5.86
N PHE A 199 -15.27 -4.26 -4.54
CA PHE A 199 -14.33 -5.10 -3.80
C PHE A 199 -15.09 -6.20 -3.07
N VAL A 200 -14.87 -7.44 -3.47
CA VAL A 200 -15.58 -8.62 -2.95
C VAL A 200 -14.91 -9.12 -1.69
N ASN A 201 -15.68 -9.44 -0.67
CA ASN A 201 -15.24 -10.11 0.56
C ASN A 201 -16.13 -11.33 0.81
N THR A 202 -15.61 -12.33 1.51
CA THR A 202 -16.49 -13.30 2.16
C THR A 202 -17.31 -12.61 3.24
N GLU A 203 -18.54 -13.05 3.52
CA GLU A 203 -19.37 -12.53 4.61
C GLU A 203 -18.61 -12.43 5.95
N PHE A 204 -17.83 -13.46 6.29
CA PHE A 204 -17.00 -13.48 7.50
C PHE A 204 -15.98 -12.32 7.54
N ASN A 205 -15.14 -12.17 6.51
CA ASN A 205 -14.18 -11.06 6.45
C ASN A 205 -14.85 -9.69 6.29
N HIS A 206 -16.00 -9.61 5.62
CA HIS A 206 -16.76 -8.38 5.49
C HIS A 206 -17.18 -7.87 6.88
N ALA A 207 -17.72 -8.75 7.72
CA ALA A 207 -18.11 -8.41 9.10
C ALA A 207 -16.91 -7.93 9.93
N ARG A 208 -15.75 -8.61 9.82
CA ARG A 208 -14.51 -8.20 10.51
C ARG A 208 -13.99 -6.86 10.04
N LEU A 209 -14.01 -6.61 8.74
CA LEU A 209 -13.57 -5.37 8.14
C LEU A 209 -14.49 -4.22 8.56
N VAL A 210 -15.82 -4.41 8.54
CA VAL A 210 -16.77 -3.41 9.03
C VAL A 210 -16.57 -3.14 10.53
N ALA A 211 -16.34 -4.16 11.35
CA ALA A 211 -16.06 -4.01 12.77
C ALA A 211 -14.76 -3.22 13.03
N ALA A 212 -13.69 -3.51 12.27
CA ALA A 212 -12.42 -2.77 12.36
C ALA A 212 -12.55 -1.30 11.90
N LEU A 213 -13.56 -0.98 11.07
CA LEU A 213 -13.87 0.38 10.63
C LEU A 213 -14.86 1.11 11.53
N ALA A 214 -15.52 0.43 12.49
CA ALA A 214 -16.54 1.05 13.32
C ALA A 214 -16.01 2.22 14.15
N ASP A 215 -14.70 2.22 14.44
CA ASP A 215 -14.00 3.30 15.16
C ASP A 215 -13.52 4.43 14.23
N MET A 216 -13.68 4.29 12.92
CA MET A 216 -13.28 5.27 11.90
C MET A 216 -14.53 5.95 11.33
N GLU A 217 -14.86 7.15 11.82
CA GLU A 217 -15.97 7.96 11.29
C GLU A 217 -15.87 8.09 9.75
N GLN A 218 -16.82 7.44 9.06
CA GLN A 218 -17.19 7.60 7.65
C GLN A 218 -16.06 7.94 6.69
N ALA A 219 -15.39 6.91 6.19
CA ALA A 219 -14.49 7.08 5.06
C ALA A 219 -14.47 5.86 4.11
N ALA A 220 -15.65 5.51 3.58
CA ALA A 220 -15.67 4.90 2.26
C ALA A 220 -15.60 6.04 1.23
N SER A 221 -14.47 6.16 0.54
CA SER A 221 -14.45 6.82 -0.77
C SER A 221 -15.59 6.19 -1.57
N GLY A 222 -16.63 6.96 -1.93
CA GLY A 222 -17.84 6.45 -2.62
C GLY A 222 -17.58 5.78 -3.98
N ARG A 223 -16.31 5.55 -4.34
CA ARG A 223 -15.84 4.82 -5.52
C ARG A 223 -15.37 3.40 -5.22
N ILE A 224 -15.22 2.98 -3.95
CA ILE A 224 -15.02 1.57 -3.57
C ILE A 224 -16.29 1.07 -2.90
N GLN A 225 -16.97 0.13 -3.55
CA GLN A 225 -18.13 -0.56 -3.02
C GLN A 225 -17.71 -1.93 -2.48
N LEU A 226 -17.94 -2.17 -1.20
CA LEU A 226 -17.71 -3.47 -0.59
C LEU A 226 -18.93 -4.36 -0.82
N VAL A 227 -18.71 -5.58 -1.28
CA VAL A 227 -19.74 -6.60 -1.47
C VAL A 227 -19.35 -7.85 -0.69
N SER A 228 -20.32 -8.51 -0.08
CA SER A 228 -20.12 -9.79 0.61
C SER A 228 -20.69 -10.96 -0.20
N VAL A 229 -19.99 -12.09 -0.18
CA VAL A 229 -20.43 -13.37 -0.76
C VAL A 229 -20.23 -14.50 0.27
N PRO A 230 -21.01 -15.60 0.22
CA PRO A 230 -20.80 -16.74 1.11
C PRO A 230 -19.44 -17.39 0.85
N ASP A 231 -18.81 -17.91 1.90
CA ASP A 231 -17.53 -18.65 1.82
C ASP A 231 -17.73 -20.16 1.65
N GLY A 232 -18.98 -20.64 1.60
CA GLY A 232 -19.32 -22.06 1.46
C GLY A 232 -19.09 -22.89 2.72
N LEU A 233 -18.77 -22.25 3.86
CA LEU A 233 -18.49 -22.95 5.11
C LEU A 233 -19.64 -22.82 6.10
N ASP A 234 -19.84 -23.88 6.88
CA ASP A 234 -20.77 -23.86 8.01
C ASP A 234 -20.41 -22.73 8.99
N PRO A 235 -21.34 -21.82 9.33
CA PRO A 235 -21.12 -20.82 10.37
C PRO A 235 -20.76 -21.42 11.73
N GLU A 236 -21.18 -22.65 12.03
CA GLU A 236 -20.95 -23.32 13.32
C GLU A 236 -19.57 -24.03 13.39
N ASP A 237 -18.92 -24.34 12.26
CA ASP A 237 -17.55 -24.90 12.24
C ASP A 237 -16.51 -23.79 12.39
N SER A 238 -16.26 -23.40 13.65
CA SER A 238 -15.27 -22.38 14.01
C SER A 238 -13.85 -22.69 13.53
N GLY A 239 -13.50 -23.96 13.29
CA GLY A 239 -12.19 -24.39 12.82
C GLY A 239 -12.07 -24.47 11.29
N ALA A 240 -13.17 -24.41 10.54
CA ALA A 240 -13.12 -24.52 9.08
C ALA A 240 -12.34 -23.37 8.42
N ARG A 241 -12.49 -22.14 8.94
CA ARG A 241 -11.88 -20.92 8.38
C ARG A 241 -10.38 -20.80 8.66
N SER A 242 -9.87 -21.51 9.68
CA SER A 242 -8.43 -21.63 9.95
C SER A 242 -7.79 -22.81 9.21
N ASN A 243 -8.58 -23.78 8.74
CA ASN A 243 -8.11 -24.83 7.83
C ASN A 243 -8.13 -24.35 6.38
N ILE A 244 -6.95 -24.01 5.85
CA ILE A 244 -6.78 -23.46 4.50
C ILE A 244 -7.37 -24.39 3.43
N GLY A 245 -7.23 -25.71 3.59
CA GLY A 245 -7.77 -26.70 2.65
C GLY A 245 -9.31 -26.68 2.58
N LYS A 246 -9.98 -26.73 3.74
CA LYS A 246 -11.45 -26.63 3.82
C LYS A 246 -11.95 -25.29 3.28
N LEU A 247 -11.33 -24.19 3.70
CA LEU A 247 -11.68 -22.84 3.25
C LEU A 247 -11.62 -22.74 1.73
N THR A 248 -10.49 -23.15 1.16
CA THR A 248 -10.25 -23.14 -0.28
C THR A 248 -11.31 -23.93 -1.06
N ALA A 249 -11.69 -25.11 -0.57
CA ALA A 249 -12.73 -25.92 -1.19
C ALA A 249 -14.11 -25.23 -1.16
N GLY A 250 -14.50 -24.66 -0.01
CA GLY A 250 -15.76 -23.93 0.13
C GLY A 250 -15.86 -22.71 -0.78
N LEU A 251 -14.77 -21.96 -0.93
CA LEU A 251 -14.72 -20.78 -1.82
C LEU A 251 -14.96 -21.15 -3.29
N LEU A 252 -14.33 -22.23 -3.76
CA LEU A 252 -14.47 -22.69 -5.15
C LEU A 252 -15.90 -23.18 -5.44
N GLU A 253 -16.60 -23.72 -4.45
CA GLU A 253 -17.99 -24.16 -4.60
C GLU A 253 -18.97 -22.98 -4.57
N ALA A 254 -18.81 -22.07 -3.62
CA ALA A 254 -19.83 -21.06 -3.31
C ALA A 254 -19.75 -19.78 -4.16
N ILE A 255 -18.55 -19.31 -4.50
CA ILE A 255 -18.38 -17.96 -5.07
C ILE A 255 -18.59 -17.86 -6.59
N PRO A 256 -18.27 -18.86 -7.44
CA PRO A 256 -18.41 -18.69 -8.89
C PRO A 256 -19.82 -18.26 -9.36
N PRO A 257 -20.93 -18.85 -8.86
CA PRO A 257 -22.27 -18.40 -9.22
C PRO A 257 -22.56 -16.97 -8.76
N CYS A 258 -22.06 -16.57 -7.59
CA CYS A 258 -22.20 -15.20 -7.09
C CYS A 258 -21.44 -14.20 -7.98
N LEU A 259 -20.25 -14.56 -8.45
CA LEU A 259 -19.45 -13.72 -9.34
C LEU A 259 -20.13 -13.53 -10.71
N GLU A 260 -20.67 -14.60 -11.29
CA GLU A 260 -21.46 -14.52 -12.54
C GLU A 260 -22.64 -13.55 -12.38
N GLU A 261 -23.37 -13.65 -11.26
CA GLU A 261 -24.51 -12.79 -10.98
C GLU A 261 -24.12 -11.33 -10.74
N LEU A 262 -23.00 -11.07 -10.05
CA LEU A 262 -22.48 -9.71 -9.86
C LEU A 262 -22.11 -9.05 -11.19
N ILE A 263 -21.42 -9.79 -12.07
CA ILE A 263 -21.06 -9.31 -13.41
C ILE A 263 -22.33 -9.03 -14.22
N ARG A 264 -23.30 -9.95 -14.24
CA ARG A 264 -24.56 -9.81 -14.98
C ARG A 264 -25.37 -8.59 -14.53
N ARG A 265 -25.60 -8.43 -13.22
CA ARG A 265 -26.38 -7.31 -12.65
C ARG A 265 -25.73 -5.95 -12.90
N SER A 266 -24.40 -5.89 -12.95
CA SER A 266 -23.68 -4.65 -13.23
C SER A 266 -24.05 -4.09 -14.62
N GLY A 267 -24.22 -4.99 -15.62
CA GLY A 267 -24.68 -4.64 -16.95
C GLY A 267 -26.12 -4.12 -16.95
N ASP A 268 -27.03 -4.82 -16.25
CA ASP A 268 -28.44 -4.43 -16.15
C ASP A 268 -28.64 -3.03 -15.52
N ALA A 269 -27.77 -2.67 -14.57
CA ALA A 269 -27.81 -1.39 -13.86
C ALA A 269 -27.15 -0.22 -14.60
N GLY A 270 -26.59 -0.45 -15.80
CA GLY A 270 -25.86 0.56 -16.56
C GLY A 270 -24.48 0.92 -15.98
N ASP A 271 -23.94 0.05 -15.11
CA ASP A 271 -22.66 0.22 -14.40
C ASP A 271 -21.77 -1.01 -14.65
N GLN A 272 -21.65 -1.39 -15.92
CA GLN A 272 -21.03 -2.63 -16.37
C GLN A 272 -19.60 -2.77 -15.85
N ILE A 273 -19.33 -3.88 -15.17
CA ILE A 273 -17.97 -4.29 -14.78
C ILE A 273 -17.16 -4.49 -16.06
N SER A 274 -16.12 -3.68 -16.22
CA SER A 274 -15.23 -3.69 -17.39
C SER A 274 -14.07 -4.68 -17.24
N CYS A 275 -13.64 -4.96 -16.01
CA CYS A 275 -12.57 -5.92 -15.75
C CYS A 275 -12.68 -6.59 -14.38
N VAL A 276 -12.10 -7.78 -14.27
CA VAL A 276 -11.95 -8.56 -13.03
C VAL A 276 -10.47 -8.66 -12.68
N ILE A 277 -10.11 -8.29 -11.46
CA ILE A 277 -8.78 -8.52 -10.89
C ILE A 277 -8.94 -9.54 -9.77
N ALA A 278 -8.45 -10.76 -9.99
CA ALA A 278 -8.52 -11.83 -9.02
C ALA A 278 -7.15 -12.06 -8.38
N ASP A 279 -7.14 -12.28 -7.07
CA ASP A 279 -5.99 -12.84 -6.39
C ASP A 279 -5.64 -14.20 -6.98
N GLN A 280 -4.36 -14.55 -7.05
CA GLN A 280 -3.94 -15.84 -7.59
C GLN A 280 -4.35 -17.05 -6.71
N GLY A 281 -4.65 -16.84 -5.43
CA GLY A 281 -5.37 -17.79 -4.59
C GLY A 281 -6.82 -18.02 -5.01
N MET A 282 -7.37 -17.20 -5.92
CA MET A 282 -8.74 -17.22 -6.43
C MET A 282 -8.79 -17.26 -7.97
N ALA A 283 -7.73 -17.78 -8.60
CA ALA A 283 -7.50 -17.67 -10.05
C ALA A 283 -8.58 -18.32 -10.92
N TRP A 284 -9.35 -19.27 -10.39
CA TRP A 284 -10.54 -19.81 -11.07
C TRP A 284 -11.55 -18.72 -11.47
N ALA A 285 -11.55 -17.57 -10.79
CA ALA A 285 -12.39 -16.42 -11.14
C ALA A 285 -12.03 -15.80 -12.50
N LEU A 286 -10.80 -16.01 -12.99
CA LEU A 286 -10.37 -15.56 -14.30
C LEU A 286 -11.11 -16.31 -15.42
N GLU A 287 -11.39 -17.60 -15.21
CA GLU A 287 -12.17 -18.40 -16.15
C GLU A 287 -13.64 -17.96 -16.17
N VAL A 288 -14.19 -17.59 -15.01
CA VAL A 288 -15.53 -16.99 -14.89
C VAL A 288 -15.59 -15.66 -15.66
N ALA A 289 -14.62 -14.77 -15.46
CA ALA A 289 -14.55 -13.51 -16.19
C ALA A 289 -14.48 -13.72 -17.71
N LYS A 290 -13.65 -14.67 -18.16
CA LYS A 290 -13.53 -15.06 -19.57
C LYS A 290 -14.83 -15.61 -20.14
N LYS A 291 -15.54 -16.48 -19.41
CA LYS A 291 -16.87 -17.00 -19.78
C LYS A 291 -17.89 -15.86 -19.95
N MET A 292 -17.79 -14.82 -19.11
CA MET A 292 -18.66 -13.65 -19.15
C MET A 292 -18.22 -12.57 -20.16
N GLY A 293 -17.12 -12.80 -20.90
CA GLY A 293 -16.60 -11.84 -21.88
C GLY A 293 -15.97 -10.59 -21.26
N VAL A 294 -15.51 -10.67 -20.00
CA VAL A 294 -14.90 -9.58 -19.25
C VAL A 294 -13.39 -9.76 -19.19
N ARG A 295 -12.62 -8.67 -19.35
CA ARG A 295 -11.16 -8.69 -19.21
C ARG A 295 -10.73 -9.11 -17.82
N ALA A 296 -9.61 -9.81 -17.71
CA ALA A 296 -9.20 -10.41 -16.46
C ALA A 296 -7.71 -10.22 -16.18
N ALA A 297 -7.36 -9.94 -14.94
CA ALA A 297 -5.98 -9.91 -14.49
C ALA A 297 -5.81 -10.72 -13.20
N ALA A 298 -4.71 -11.47 -13.13
CA ALA A 298 -4.30 -12.15 -11.91
C ALA A 298 -3.39 -11.22 -11.10
N PHE A 299 -3.60 -11.15 -9.80
CA PHE A 299 -2.75 -10.42 -8.86
C PHE A 299 -2.13 -11.38 -7.86
N TRP A 300 -0.81 -11.35 -7.75
CA TRP A 300 -0.06 -12.11 -6.76
C TRP A 300 0.49 -11.20 -5.67
N PRO A 301 0.03 -11.36 -4.42
CA PRO A 301 0.48 -10.51 -3.33
C PRO A 301 1.83 -10.92 -2.73
N ALA A 302 2.44 -12.03 -3.15
CA ALA A 302 3.72 -12.52 -2.61
C ALA A 302 4.90 -12.36 -3.60
N SER A 303 6.05 -12.98 -3.28
CA SER A 303 7.28 -12.87 -4.09
C SER A 303 7.11 -13.42 -5.50
N ALA A 304 7.78 -12.78 -6.46
CA ALA A 304 7.79 -13.26 -7.84
C ALA A 304 8.47 -14.64 -7.92
N ALA A 305 9.46 -14.92 -7.07
CA ALA A 305 10.15 -16.21 -7.01
C ALA A 305 9.18 -17.37 -6.70
N VAL A 306 8.27 -17.19 -5.74
CA VAL A 306 7.27 -18.20 -5.39
C VAL A 306 6.25 -18.37 -6.51
N LEU A 307 5.80 -17.28 -7.12
CA LEU A 307 4.91 -17.35 -8.29
C LEU A 307 5.55 -18.11 -9.46
N ALA A 308 6.81 -17.80 -9.79
CA ALA A 308 7.55 -18.49 -10.83
C ALA A 308 7.71 -19.98 -10.52
N THR A 309 7.86 -20.35 -9.24
CA THR A 309 7.90 -21.74 -8.79
C THR A 309 6.56 -22.44 -9.03
N MET A 310 5.44 -21.79 -8.68
CA MET A 310 4.09 -22.32 -8.92
C MET A 310 3.79 -22.51 -10.41
N LEU A 311 4.18 -21.55 -11.26
CA LEU A 311 4.01 -21.66 -12.71
C LEU A 311 4.91 -22.75 -13.32
N SER A 312 6.01 -23.08 -12.65
CA SER A 312 6.97 -24.10 -13.09
C SER A 312 6.63 -25.51 -12.64
N ILE A 313 5.53 -25.74 -11.90
CA ILE A 313 5.13 -27.07 -11.39
C ILE A 313 5.22 -28.17 -12.47
N PRO A 314 4.69 -28.00 -13.71
CA PRO A 314 4.81 -29.03 -14.74
C PRO A 314 6.26 -29.43 -15.07
N GLU A 315 7.16 -28.44 -15.14
CA GLU A 315 8.57 -28.69 -15.44
C GLU A 315 9.30 -29.27 -14.21
N LEU A 316 8.92 -28.87 -12.99
CA LEU A 316 9.48 -29.46 -11.76
C LEU A 316 9.12 -30.95 -11.63
N ILE A 317 7.91 -31.34 -12.02
CA ILE A 317 7.50 -32.75 -12.10
C ILE A 317 8.35 -33.49 -13.15
N LYS A 318 8.47 -32.92 -14.34
CA LYS A 318 9.23 -33.52 -15.45
C LYS A 318 10.73 -33.69 -15.14
N ARG A 319 11.32 -32.74 -14.40
CA ARG A 319 12.71 -32.79 -13.92
C ARG A 319 12.90 -33.77 -12.75
N GLY A 320 11.83 -34.31 -12.19
CA GLY A 320 11.88 -35.17 -11.00
C GLY A 320 12.28 -34.41 -9.73
N VAL A 321 11.96 -33.11 -9.63
CA VAL A 321 12.14 -32.33 -8.39
C VAL A 321 11.00 -32.65 -7.41
N ILE A 322 9.78 -32.76 -7.95
CA ILE A 322 8.57 -33.12 -7.21
C ILE A 322 7.80 -34.25 -7.93
N ASP A 323 6.95 -34.96 -7.20
CA ASP A 323 6.00 -35.92 -7.75
C ASP A 323 4.69 -35.25 -8.21
N ALA A 324 3.74 -36.05 -8.71
CA ALA A 324 2.43 -35.56 -9.15
C ALA A 324 1.54 -35.00 -8.03
N ASN A 325 1.89 -35.22 -6.76
CA ASN A 325 1.19 -34.69 -5.59
C ASN A 325 1.91 -33.48 -4.98
N GLY A 326 3.00 -33.00 -5.61
CA GLY A 326 3.77 -31.85 -5.13
C GLY A 326 4.82 -32.19 -4.08
N LEU A 327 5.01 -33.48 -3.75
CA LEU A 327 5.97 -33.92 -2.77
C LEU A 327 7.38 -33.94 -3.35
N PRO A 328 8.41 -33.55 -2.59
CA PRO A 328 9.80 -33.64 -3.03
C PRO A 328 10.19 -35.08 -3.37
N MET A 329 10.82 -35.29 -4.52
CA MET A 329 11.37 -36.60 -4.89
C MET A 329 12.67 -36.91 -4.14
N ALA A 330 13.41 -35.88 -3.72
CA ALA A 330 14.59 -35.95 -2.89
C ALA A 330 14.77 -34.64 -2.09
N GLU A 331 15.42 -34.74 -0.94
CA GLU A 331 15.90 -33.57 -0.19
C GLU A 331 17.08 -32.94 -0.92
N GLY A 332 17.06 -31.62 -1.07
CA GLY A 332 18.13 -30.89 -1.72
C GLY A 332 17.74 -29.49 -2.14
N VAL A 333 18.56 -28.90 -3.00
CA VAL A 333 18.32 -27.58 -3.60
C VAL A 333 18.05 -27.71 -5.10
N PHE A 334 17.18 -26.85 -5.62
CA PHE A 334 16.93 -26.73 -7.04
C PHE A 334 16.84 -25.25 -7.42
N ASP A 335 17.23 -24.93 -8.65
CA ASP A 335 16.97 -23.62 -9.25
C ASP A 335 15.91 -23.72 -10.35
N LEU A 336 15.23 -22.59 -10.59
CA LEU A 336 14.30 -22.43 -11.70
C LEU A 336 15.03 -22.11 -13.00
N GLY A 337 16.09 -21.31 -12.92
CA GLY A 337 16.89 -20.90 -14.06
C GLY A 337 18.07 -20.02 -13.66
N PRO A 338 18.87 -19.57 -14.64
CA PRO A 338 20.10 -18.83 -14.40
C PRO A 338 19.89 -17.57 -13.55
N GLY A 339 20.64 -17.46 -12.45
CA GLY A 339 20.63 -16.28 -11.56
C GLY A 339 19.46 -16.22 -10.58
N VAL A 340 18.45 -17.09 -10.71
CA VAL A 340 17.41 -17.25 -9.68
C VAL A 340 18.02 -17.97 -8.48
N LEU A 341 17.77 -17.48 -7.26
CA LEU A 341 18.30 -18.11 -6.06
C LEU A 341 17.79 -19.56 -5.94
N PRO A 342 18.68 -20.54 -5.66
CA PRO A 342 18.26 -21.91 -5.41
C PRO A 342 17.31 -21.97 -4.22
N MET A 343 16.29 -22.83 -4.32
CA MET A 343 15.31 -23.11 -3.29
C MET A 343 15.51 -24.52 -2.74
N ASN A 344 15.21 -24.71 -1.46
CA ASN A 344 15.23 -26.02 -0.84
C ASN A 344 13.91 -26.75 -1.14
N THR A 345 13.99 -28.01 -1.58
CA THR A 345 12.82 -28.84 -1.85
C THR A 345 11.94 -29.07 -0.62
N ALA A 346 12.52 -29.03 0.58
CA ALA A 346 11.78 -29.07 1.84
C ALA A 346 10.83 -27.87 1.96
N TYR A 347 11.25 -26.68 1.53
CA TYR A 347 10.55 -25.41 1.80
C TYR A 347 9.70 -24.91 0.63
N LEU A 348 9.19 -25.82 -0.21
CA LEU A 348 8.22 -25.46 -1.24
C LEU A 348 6.95 -24.91 -0.59
N GLY A 349 6.44 -23.79 -1.11
CA GLY A 349 5.36 -23.02 -0.45
C GLY A 349 4.06 -23.79 -0.19
N TRP A 350 3.80 -24.89 -0.90
CA TRP A 350 2.65 -25.77 -0.67
C TRP A 350 2.91 -26.92 0.31
N ASN A 351 4.17 -27.30 0.55
CA ASN A 351 4.52 -28.43 1.43
C ASN A 351 4.54 -28.06 2.92
N HIS A 352 4.62 -26.77 3.22
CA HIS A 352 4.52 -26.22 4.57
C HIS A 352 3.24 -25.38 4.72
N LEU A 353 2.15 -25.73 4.05
CA LEU A 353 0.86 -25.04 4.17
C LEU A 353 -0.24 -26.01 4.57
N GLY A 354 -1.05 -25.63 5.56
CA GLY A 354 -2.13 -26.48 6.09
C GLY A 354 -1.62 -27.72 6.82
N ASP A 355 -2.54 -28.66 7.08
CA ASP A 355 -2.23 -29.93 7.73
C ASP A 355 -1.88 -31.02 6.70
N ARG A 356 -1.14 -32.06 7.14
CA ARG A 356 -0.68 -33.16 6.25
C ARG A 356 -1.82 -33.86 5.50
N THR A 357 -3.04 -33.86 6.04
CA THR A 357 -4.21 -34.49 5.40
C THR A 357 -4.71 -33.68 4.22
N THR A 358 -4.62 -32.34 4.31
CA THR A 358 -5.15 -31.42 3.29
C THR A 358 -4.09 -30.95 2.30
N GLN A 359 -2.81 -31.22 2.54
CA GLN A 359 -1.70 -30.84 1.66
C GLN A 359 -1.86 -31.27 0.19
N PRO A 360 -2.21 -32.52 -0.15
CA PRO A 360 -2.42 -32.90 -1.56
C PRO A 360 -3.56 -32.12 -2.23
N MET A 361 -4.63 -31.81 -1.47
CA MET A 361 -5.74 -30.99 -1.96
C MET A 361 -5.29 -29.55 -2.21
N LEU A 362 -4.50 -28.99 -1.29
CA LEU A 362 -3.91 -27.65 -1.42
C LEU A 362 -2.96 -27.57 -2.63
N PHE A 363 -2.10 -28.57 -2.81
CA PHE A 363 -1.23 -28.64 -3.99
C PHE A 363 -2.03 -28.66 -5.28
N ASN A 364 -3.05 -29.53 -5.38
CA ASN A 364 -3.90 -29.58 -6.56
C ASN A 364 -4.62 -28.25 -6.80
N TYR A 365 -5.09 -27.58 -5.75
CA TYR A 365 -5.70 -26.26 -5.86
C TYR A 365 -4.72 -25.20 -6.39
N ILE A 366 -3.51 -25.13 -5.81
CA ILE A 366 -2.43 -24.23 -6.24
C ILE A 366 -2.06 -24.50 -7.70
N PHE A 367 -1.94 -25.77 -8.08
CA PHE A 367 -1.64 -26.18 -9.44
C PHE A 367 -2.74 -25.78 -10.43
N ASN A 368 -4.01 -25.97 -10.08
CA ASN A 368 -5.13 -25.55 -10.93
C ASN A 368 -5.22 -24.03 -11.06
N ASN A 369 -5.00 -23.30 -9.97
CA ASN A 369 -4.94 -21.84 -10.03
C ASN A 369 -3.76 -21.36 -10.88
N ALA A 370 -2.59 -22.00 -10.79
CA ALA A 370 -1.45 -21.67 -11.65
C ALA A 370 -1.81 -21.83 -13.13
N ARG A 371 -2.56 -22.88 -13.49
CA ARG A 371 -3.07 -23.06 -14.87
C ARG A 371 -4.12 -22.03 -15.27
N ALA A 372 -5.02 -21.65 -14.36
CA ALA A 372 -6.07 -20.67 -14.62
C ALA A 372 -5.51 -19.27 -14.94
N THR A 373 -4.25 -18.96 -14.56
CA THR A 373 -3.58 -17.70 -14.97
C THR A 373 -3.48 -17.53 -16.48
N ALA A 374 -3.52 -18.61 -17.26
CA ALA A 374 -3.56 -18.53 -18.72
C ALA A 374 -4.82 -17.84 -19.27
N ALA A 375 -5.86 -17.66 -18.45
CA ALA A 375 -7.05 -16.88 -18.79
C ALA A 375 -6.90 -15.38 -18.52
N ALA A 376 -5.82 -14.94 -17.85
CA ALA A 376 -5.58 -13.54 -17.57
C ALA A 376 -4.88 -12.82 -18.74
N ASP A 377 -5.29 -11.58 -18.99
CA ASP A 377 -4.60 -10.64 -19.87
C ASP A 377 -3.29 -10.14 -19.25
N PHE A 378 -3.23 -10.06 -17.92
CA PHE A 378 -2.06 -9.61 -17.15
C PHE A 378 -1.86 -10.49 -15.91
N LEU A 379 -0.61 -10.83 -15.62
CA LEU A 379 -0.18 -11.46 -14.38
C LEU A 379 0.66 -10.48 -13.57
N LEU A 380 0.04 -9.83 -12.60
CA LEU A 380 0.64 -8.79 -11.77
C LEU A 380 1.24 -9.40 -10.50
N CYS A 381 2.34 -8.86 -10.01
CA CYS A 381 2.86 -9.19 -8.68
C CYS A 381 3.24 -7.96 -7.85
N ASN A 382 3.09 -8.07 -6.53
CA ASN A 382 3.52 -7.05 -5.57
C ASN A 382 5.03 -7.11 -5.29
N SER A 383 5.83 -6.93 -6.34
CA SER A 383 7.29 -6.86 -6.30
C SER A 383 7.78 -5.82 -7.32
N PHE A 384 9.07 -5.50 -7.33
CA PHE A 384 9.67 -4.53 -8.25
C PHE A 384 10.90 -5.08 -8.96
N GLN A 385 11.16 -4.57 -10.18
CA GLN A 385 12.15 -5.10 -11.11
C GLN A 385 13.52 -5.32 -10.47
N GLU A 386 14.01 -4.35 -9.70
CA GLU A 386 15.34 -4.37 -9.08
C GLU A 386 15.47 -5.40 -7.95
N LEU A 387 14.36 -5.79 -7.31
CA LEU A 387 14.35 -6.72 -6.17
C LEU A 387 14.56 -8.18 -6.59
N GLU A 388 13.90 -8.57 -7.68
CA GLU A 388 13.84 -9.95 -8.17
C GLU A 388 14.18 -10.04 -9.67
N ALA A 389 15.12 -9.21 -10.15
CA ALA A 389 15.47 -9.10 -11.57
C ALA A 389 15.72 -10.44 -12.29
N PRO A 390 16.47 -11.42 -11.71
CA PRO A 390 16.66 -12.72 -12.34
C PRO A 390 15.36 -13.52 -12.51
N VAL A 391 14.41 -13.36 -11.58
CA VAL A 391 13.10 -14.01 -11.65
C VAL A 391 12.27 -13.43 -12.80
N PHE A 392 12.25 -12.11 -12.96
CA PHE A 392 11.55 -11.47 -14.08
C PHE A 392 12.20 -11.79 -15.43
N ALA A 393 13.51 -12.03 -15.47
CA ALA A 393 14.18 -12.51 -16.66
C ALA A 393 13.80 -13.95 -17.02
N PHE A 394 13.64 -14.81 -16.00
CA PHE A 394 13.20 -16.20 -16.17
C PHE A 394 11.70 -16.31 -16.55
N ALA A 395 10.84 -15.51 -15.91
CA ALA A 395 9.40 -15.51 -16.09
C ALA A 395 8.89 -14.12 -16.52
N PRO A 396 9.15 -13.69 -17.77
CA PRO A 396 8.83 -12.34 -18.24
C PRO A 396 7.33 -12.05 -18.37
N SER A 397 6.47 -13.06 -18.23
CA SER A 397 5.02 -12.89 -18.14
C SER A 397 4.56 -12.29 -16.81
N ILE A 398 5.38 -12.38 -15.75
CA ILE A 398 5.10 -11.78 -14.45
C ILE A 398 5.44 -10.29 -14.53
N MET A 399 4.45 -9.43 -14.32
CA MET A 399 4.59 -7.98 -14.36
C MET A 399 4.69 -7.39 -12.94
N PRO A 400 5.86 -6.86 -12.54
CA PRO A 400 6.01 -6.21 -11.26
C PRO A 400 5.31 -4.86 -11.22
N ILE A 401 4.43 -4.65 -10.24
CA ILE A 401 3.75 -3.36 -9.99
C ILE A 401 3.97 -2.83 -8.57
N GLY A 402 4.77 -3.54 -7.76
CA GLY A 402 5.02 -3.19 -6.37
C GLY A 402 6.17 -2.19 -6.18
N PRO A 403 6.43 -1.73 -4.94
CA PRO A 403 5.59 -1.94 -3.75
C PRO A 403 4.23 -1.27 -3.91
N VAL A 404 3.14 -2.06 -3.81
CA VAL A 404 1.77 -1.53 -3.85
C VAL A 404 1.41 -1.09 -2.44
N ARG A 405 1.47 0.23 -2.18
CA ARG A 405 1.08 0.81 -0.88
C ARG A 405 -0.21 1.61 -1.04
N ALA A 406 -1.14 1.43 -0.11
CA ALA A 406 -2.33 2.28 -0.04
C ALA A 406 -1.92 3.72 0.34
N GLY A 407 -0.80 3.90 1.04
CA GLY A 407 -0.37 5.20 1.56
C GLY A 407 -1.26 5.67 2.72
N HIS A 408 -0.68 6.48 3.60
CA HIS A 408 -1.35 6.98 4.80
C HIS A 408 -2.24 8.18 4.45
N ARG A 409 -3.55 7.94 4.29
CA ARG A 409 -4.56 9.02 4.26
C ARG A 409 -5.59 8.74 5.35
N PRO A 410 -5.94 9.72 6.21
CA PRO A 410 -7.00 9.56 7.20
C PRO A 410 -8.28 9.01 6.54
N GLY A 411 -8.86 7.97 7.14
CA GLY A 411 -10.07 7.33 6.64
C GLY A 411 -9.88 6.38 5.44
N LYS A 412 -8.66 6.12 4.97
CA LYS A 412 -8.46 5.18 3.87
C LYS A 412 -8.66 3.74 4.36
N LEU A 413 -9.52 2.98 3.68
CA LEU A 413 -9.68 1.55 3.94
C LEU A 413 -8.39 0.80 3.56
N VAL A 414 -7.62 0.33 4.54
CA VAL A 414 -6.39 -0.45 4.29
C VAL A 414 -6.67 -1.95 4.16
N GLY A 415 -7.81 -2.42 4.69
CA GLY A 415 -8.20 -3.83 4.66
C GLY A 415 -7.71 -4.64 5.87
N HIS A 416 -7.35 -3.97 6.96
CA HIS A 416 -7.02 -4.64 8.23
C HIS A 416 -8.25 -5.34 8.82
N LEU A 417 -8.05 -6.57 9.29
CA LEU A 417 -9.10 -7.40 9.91
C LEU A 417 -9.08 -7.32 11.45
N TRP A 418 -8.26 -6.42 12.00
CA TRP A 418 -8.03 -6.19 13.42
C TRP A 418 -7.92 -4.68 13.69
N PRO A 419 -8.44 -4.20 14.83
CA PRO A 419 -8.32 -2.79 15.22
C PRO A 419 -6.87 -2.46 15.61
N GLU A 420 -6.33 -1.37 15.08
CA GLU A 420 -4.96 -0.91 15.33
C GLU A 420 -4.83 -0.13 16.65
N ASP A 421 -3.71 -0.30 17.34
CA ASP A 421 -3.36 0.50 18.51
C ASP A 421 -2.71 1.83 18.07
N ALA A 422 -3.45 2.92 18.23
CA ALA A 422 -3.02 4.27 17.85
C ALA A 422 -1.88 4.83 18.72
N GLU A 423 -1.58 4.22 19.88
CA GLU A 423 -0.53 4.70 20.77
C GLU A 423 0.87 4.20 20.38
N CYS A 424 0.99 3.33 19.36
CA CYS A 424 2.27 2.80 18.92
C CYS A 424 3.24 3.91 18.51
N THR A 425 2.78 4.85 17.68
CA THR A 425 3.60 5.96 17.16
C THR A 425 4.01 6.91 18.28
N ALA A 426 3.08 7.31 19.15
CA ALA A 426 3.36 8.18 20.29
C ALA A 426 4.41 7.58 21.24
N TRP A 427 4.42 6.27 21.44
CA TRP A 427 5.46 5.60 22.22
C TRP A 427 6.82 5.59 21.52
N LEU A 428 6.82 5.41 20.19
CA LEU A 428 8.03 5.40 19.37
C LEU A 428 8.71 6.78 19.29
N ASP A 429 7.94 7.87 19.33
CA ASP A 429 8.46 9.25 19.34
C ASP A 429 9.41 9.51 20.53
N GLY A 430 9.22 8.80 21.65
CA GLY A 430 10.07 8.88 22.83
C GLY A 430 11.37 8.07 22.75
N GLN A 431 11.61 7.33 21.67
CA GLN A 431 12.74 6.40 21.55
C GLN A 431 13.86 6.95 20.67
N PRO A 432 15.14 6.64 20.95
CA PRO A 432 16.25 7.03 20.07
C PRO A 432 16.12 6.42 18.65
N PRO A 433 16.58 7.13 17.60
CA PRO A 433 16.61 6.60 16.24
C PRO A 433 17.35 5.27 16.12
N GLY A 434 16.80 4.33 15.35
CA GLY A 434 17.40 3.02 15.08
C GLY A 434 17.62 2.13 16.31
N SER A 435 16.92 2.38 17.42
CA SER A 435 17.15 1.67 18.69
C SER A 435 16.11 0.60 19.00
N VAL A 436 14.90 0.71 18.44
CA VAL A 436 13.75 -0.12 18.78
C VAL A 436 13.74 -1.40 17.94
N VAL A 437 13.50 -2.53 18.59
CA VAL A 437 13.21 -3.81 17.94
C VAL A 437 11.70 -3.93 17.75
N TYR A 438 11.24 -3.97 16.51
CA TYR A 438 9.84 -4.29 16.21
C TYR A 438 9.67 -5.81 16.08
N VAL A 439 8.59 -6.37 16.64
CA VAL A 439 8.35 -7.82 16.65
C VAL A 439 6.90 -8.11 16.25
N ALA A 440 6.71 -8.82 15.15
CA ALA A 440 5.40 -9.27 14.69
C ALA A 440 5.50 -10.53 13.80
N PHE A 441 4.64 -11.51 14.08
CA PHE A 441 4.60 -12.80 13.38
C PHE A 441 3.39 -12.95 12.43
N GLY A 442 2.83 -11.82 12.00
CA GLY A 442 1.68 -11.81 11.09
C GLY A 442 0.37 -12.26 11.74
N SER A 443 -0.62 -12.57 10.90
CA SER A 443 -2.01 -12.81 11.31
C SER A 443 -2.38 -14.27 11.56
N PHE A 444 -1.48 -15.22 11.26
CA PHE A 444 -1.75 -16.67 11.31
C PHE A 444 -0.79 -17.47 12.19
N THR A 445 0.41 -16.97 12.46
CA THR A 445 1.47 -17.72 13.15
C THR A 445 1.14 -17.94 14.62
N ILE A 446 1.09 -19.19 15.08
CA ILE A 446 0.92 -19.55 16.49
C ILE A 446 2.28 -20.01 17.05
N LEU A 447 2.67 -19.46 18.18
CA LEU A 447 3.84 -19.85 18.97
C LEU A 447 3.40 -20.86 20.03
N ASP A 448 4.19 -21.92 20.21
CA ASP A 448 4.05 -22.71 21.43
C ASP A 448 4.52 -21.90 22.65
N ARG A 449 4.05 -22.28 23.84
CA ARG A 449 4.32 -21.55 25.08
C ARG A 449 5.82 -21.45 25.41
N ARG A 450 6.59 -22.50 25.14
CA ARG A 450 8.04 -22.51 25.40
C ARG A 450 8.72 -21.50 24.48
N GLN A 451 8.35 -21.48 23.21
CA GLN A 451 8.91 -20.55 22.25
C GLN A 451 8.51 -19.10 22.52
N PHE A 452 7.28 -18.87 22.98
CA PHE A 452 6.80 -17.56 23.44
C PHE A 452 7.62 -17.05 24.65
N HIS A 453 7.89 -17.92 25.62
CA HIS A 453 8.71 -17.58 26.79
C HIS A 453 10.16 -17.24 26.39
N GLU A 454 10.79 -18.03 25.53
CA GLU A 454 12.15 -17.74 25.05
C GLU A 454 12.21 -16.41 24.29
N LEU A 455 11.16 -16.07 23.53
CA LEU A 455 11.06 -14.77 22.88
C LEU A 455 10.98 -13.61 23.88
N ALA A 456 10.08 -13.70 24.85
CA ALA A 456 9.95 -12.68 25.90
C ALA A 456 11.28 -12.48 26.64
N LEU A 457 11.92 -13.57 27.06
CA LEU A 457 13.18 -13.54 27.79
C LEU A 457 14.35 -13.07 26.92
N GLY A 458 14.34 -13.37 25.61
CA GLY A 458 15.32 -12.88 24.66
C GLY A 458 15.22 -11.37 24.43
N LEU A 459 14.01 -10.84 24.33
CA LEU A 459 13.76 -9.40 24.25
C LEU A 459 14.21 -8.69 25.53
N GLU A 460 13.88 -9.25 26.69
CA GLU A 460 14.35 -8.74 27.97
C GLU A 460 15.88 -8.74 28.07
N LEU A 461 16.52 -9.86 27.71
CA LEU A 461 17.97 -10.06 27.75
C LEU A 461 18.71 -9.12 26.79
N SER A 462 18.11 -8.76 25.66
CA SER A 462 18.72 -7.85 24.67
C SER A 462 19.00 -6.45 25.25
N GLY A 463 18.27 -6.05 26.30
CA GLY A 463 18.34 -4.71 26.88
C GLY A 463 17.89 -3.58 25.93
N ARG A 464 17.34 -3.91 24.77
CA ARG A 464 16.87 -2.94 23.77
C ARG A 464 15.43 -2.52 24.03
N PRO A 465 15.04 -1.29 23.65
CA PRO A 465 13.64 -0.96 23.52
C PRO A 465 12.96 -1.86 22.49
N PHE A 466 11.72 -2.28 22.73
CA PHE A 466 10.98 -3.12 21.78
C PHE A 466 9.49 -2.81 21.73
N LEU A 467 8.90 -2.98 20.54
CA LEU A 467 7.46 -2.95 20.32
C LEU A 467 7.04 -4.33 19.82
N TRP A 468 6.27 -5.07 20.61
CA TRP A 468 5.88 -6.44 20.30
C TRP A 468 4.36 -6.58 20.12
N VAL A 469 3.96 -7.05 18.94
CA VAL A 469 2.58 -7.40 18.61
C VAL A 469 2.25 -8.81 19.14
N VAL A 470 1.32 -8.89 20.08
CA VAL A 470 0.82 -10.13 20.68
C VAL A 470 -0.68 -10.23 20.45
N ARG A 471 -1.07 -10.94 19.38
CA ARG A 471 -2.48 -11.24 19.07
C ARG A 471 -3.10 -12.17 20.13
N PRO A 472 -4.41 -12.08 20.42
CA PRO A 472 -5.08 -12.90 21.45
C PRO A 472 -5.00 -14.41 21.23
N ASP A 473 -4.64 -14.84 20.02
CA ASP A 473 -4.50 -16.23 19.58
C ASP A 473 -3.05 -16.56 19.17
N LEU A 474 -2.06 -15.78 19.65
CA LEU A 474 -0.65 -16.00 19.36
C LEU A 474 -0.07 -17.24 20.03
N THR A 475 -0.54 -17.57 21.23
CA THR A 475 -0.17 -18.79 21.97
C THR A 475 -1.42 -19.33 22.66
N ASP A 476 -1.40 -20.63 22.94
CA ASP A 476 -2.41 -21.25 23.80
C ASP A 476 -2.35 -20.62 25.22
N ASP A 477 -3.53 -20.43 25.83
CA ASP A 477 -3.71 -19.92 27.20
C ASP A 477 -3.08 -18.54 27.49
N MET A 478 -3.51 -17.51 26.75
CA MET A 478 -3.07 -16.11 26.92
C MET A 478 -3.22 -15.51 28.32
N ALA A 479 -4.07 -16.07 29.19
CA ALA A 479 -4.34 -15.55 30.52
C ALA A 479 -3.09 -15.50 31.43
N ASP A 480 -2.14 -16.43 31.24
CA ASP A 480 -0.88 -16.54 31.99
C ASP A 480 0.33 -16.80 31.05
N ALA A 481 0.28 -16.27 29.83
CA ALA A 481 1.28 -16.60 28.79
C ALA A 481 2.67 -15.97 29.01
N TYR A 482 2.77 -14.88 29.77
CA TYR A 482 4.05 -14.20 29.98
C TYR A 482 4.87 -14.88 31.09
N PRO A 483 6.21 -14.91 30.99
CA PRO A 483 7.07 -15.29 32.09
C PRO A 483 6.79 -14.44 33.35
N PRO A 484 6.86 -15.01 34.56
CA PRO A 484 6.60 -14.27 35.80
C PRO A 484 7.46 -13.00 35.91
N GLY A 485 6.81 -11.85 36.11
CA GLY A 485 7.47 -10.55 36.27
C GLY A 485 7.94 -9.90 34.95
N PHE A 486 7.74 -10.52 33.79
CA PHE A 486 8.22 -10.00 32.50
C PHE A 486 7.66 -8.60 32.19
N ILE A 487 6.33 -8.42 32.26
CA ILE A 487 5.68 -7.15 31.91
C ILE A 487 6.19 -6.01 32.79
N ASP A 488 6.30 -6.23 34.11
CA ASP A 488 6.83 -5.23 35.05
C ASP A 488 8.33 -4.97 34.78
N GLY A 489 9.10 -6.02 34.49
CA GLY A 489 10.54 -5.95 34.23
C GLY A 489 10.90 -5.17 32.97
N VAL A 490 10.00 -5.10 31.98
CA VAL A 490 10.22 -4.41 30.70
C VAL A 490 9.44 -3.11 30.54
N ALA A 491 8.56 -2.75 31.49
CA ALA A 491 7.64 -1.61 31.36
C ALA A 491 8.30 -0.26 31.00
N CYS A 492 9.57 -0.05 31.35
CA CYS A 492 10.31 1.18 31.02
C CYS A 492 10.87 1.23 29.58
N ARG A 493 10.89 0.10 28.86
CA ARG A 493 11.55 -0.03 27.54
C ARG A 493 10.79 -0.87 26.52
N GLY A 494 9.79 -1.64 26.93
CA GLY A 494 8.97 -2.47 26.07
C GLY A 494 7.54 -1.97 26.00
N LYS A 495 6.94 -1.97 24.81
CA LYS A 495 5.49 -1.84 24.63
C LYS A 495 4.96 -3.12 23.97
N VAL A 496 3.94 -3.71 24.58
CA VAL A 496 3.25 -4.88 24.03
C VAL A 496 1.84 -4.46 23.64
N VAL A 497 1.46 -4.70 22.39
CA VAL A 497 0.17 -4.30 21.82
C VAL A 497 -0.51 -5.48 21.15
N ARG A 498 -1.84 -5.44 21.02
CA ARG A 498 -2.59 -6.52 20.34
C ARG A 498 -2.39 -6.49 18.83
N TRP A 499 -2.37 -5.31 18.26
CA TRP A 499 -2.21 -5.08 16.83
C TRP A 499 -1.63 -3.68 16.60
N ALA A 500 -0.63 -3.57 15.74
CA ALA A 500 0.05 -2.30 15.47
C ALA A 500 -0.25 -1.80 14.05
N PRO A 501 -0.25 -0.48 13.81
CA PRO A 501 -0.24 0.09 12.47
C PRO A 501 1.14 -0.14 11.83
N GLN A 502 1.39 -1.38 11.39
CA GLN A 502 2.73 -1.87 11.02
C GLN A 502 3.42 -1.02 9.95
N ASP A 503 2.68 -0.54 8.95
CA ASP A 503 3.20 0.35 7.89
C ASP A 503 3.75 1.67 8.48
N GLN A 504 3.08 2.23 9.50
CA GLN A 504 3.54 3.43 10.21
C GLN A 504 4.71 3.14 11.15
N VAL A 505 4.65 2.00 11.85
CA VAL A 505 5.70 1.56 12.76
C VAL A 505 7.01 1.35 12.01
N LEU A 506 6.99 0.60 10.90
CA LEU A 506 8.19 0.32 10.11
C LEU A 506 8.79 1.57 9.46
N ALA A 507 7.95 2.54 9.07
CA ALA A 507 8.38 3.84 8.59
C ALA A 507 8.97 4.76 9.69
N HIS A 508 8.82 4.41 10.97
CA HIS A 508 9.23 5.27 12.07
C HIS A 508 10.76 5.26 12.28
N PRO A 509 11.44 6.42 12.42
CA PRO A 509 12.91 6.51 12.54
C PRO A 509 13.50 5.75 13.74
N ALA A 510 12.72 5.53 14.80
CA ALA A 510 13.15 4.78 15.97
C ALA A 510 13.38 3.28 15.71
N ILE A 511 12.78 2.70 14.65
CA ILE A 511 12.93 1.28 14.36
C ILE A 511 14.35 0.98 13.87
N GLY A 512 15.04 0.11 14.61
CA GLY A 512 16.36 -0.40 14.28
C GLY A 512 16.29 -1.66 13.41
N CYS A 513 15.43 -2.60 13.77
CA CYS A 513 15.23 -3.85 13.04
C CYS A 513 13.85 -4.46 13.30
N PHE A 514 13.49 -5.45 12.49
CA PHE A 514 12.22 -6.17 12.56
C PHE A 514 12.41 -7.68 12.71
N ILE A 515 12.01 -8.24 13.86
CA ILE A 515 11.83 -9.70 14.02
C ILE A 515 10.54 -10.11 13.34
N SER A 516 10.65 -10.89 12.27
CA SER A 516 9.53 -11.19 11.38
C SER A 516 9.46 -12.65 10.99
N HIS A 517 8.23 -13.14 10.87
CA HIS A 517 7.90 -14.39 10.20
C HIS A 517 8.22 -14.43 8.70
N CYS A 518 8.71 -13.33 8.10
CA CYS A 518 9.06 -13.26 6.67
C CYS A 518 7.88 -13.42 5.71
N GLY A 519 6.66 -13.09 6.14
CA GLY A 519 5.54 -12.92 5.20
C GLY A 519 5.85 -11.81 4.19
N TRP A 520 5.42 -11.97 2.94
CA TRP A 520 5.86 -11.07 1.87
C TRP A 520 5.46 -9.61 2.07
N ASN A 521 4.24 -9.32 2.55
CA ASN A 521 3.82 -7.93 2.80
C ASN A 521 4.72 -7.25 3.84
N SER A 522 4.94 -7.91 4.99
CA SER A 522 5.86 -7.45 6.02
C SER A 522 7.29 -7.26 5.51
N THR A 523 7.74 -8.16 4.61
CA THR A 523 9.06 -8.06 3.98
C THR A 523 9.13 -6.85 3.05
N MET A 524 8.08 -6.62 2.24
CA MET A 524 7.96 -5.48 1.33
C MET A 524 7.86 -4.14 2.07
N GLU A 525 7.13 -4.07 3.18
CA GLU A 525 7.08 -2.90 4.05
C GLU A 525 8.47 -2.61 4.63
N ALA A 526 9.14 -3.60 5.22
CA ALA A 526 10.48 -3.45 5.77
C ALA A 526 11.51 -3.02 4.71
N ILE A 527 11.45 -3.58 3.50
CA ILE A 527 12.29 -3.13 2.37
C ILE A 527 11.97 -1.69 2.01
N SER A 528 10.69 -1.35 1.91
CA SER A 528 10.23 -0.01 1.51
C SER A 528 10.58 1.08 2.51
N ASP A 529 10.90 0.71 3.76
CA ASP A 529 11.30 1.65 4.82
C ASP A 529 12.75 1.41 5.31
N GLY A 530 13.53 0.56 4.61
CA GLY A 530 14.96 0.36 4.86
C GLY A 530 15.27 -0.30 6.21
N VAL A 531 14.38 -1.15 6.70
CA VAL A 531 14.49 -1.84 8.00
C VAL A 531 15.09 -3.24 7.82
N PRO A 532 16.24 -3.54 8.44
CA PRO A 532 16.80 -4.88 8.46
C PRO A 532 15.88 -5.91 9.16
N LEU A 533 15.89 -7.13 8.65
CA LEU A 533 15.04 -8.22 9.13
C LEU A 533 15.82 -9.23 9.96
N LEU A 534 15.23 -9.69 11.05
CA LEU A 534 15.63 -10.90 11.74
C LEU A 534 14.59 -11.97 11.45
N CYS A 535 14.96 -12.90 10.58
CA CYS A 535 14.06 -13.82 9.90
C CYS A 535 13.77 -15.06 10.74
N TRP A 536 12.49 -15.32 10.96
CA TRP A 536 11.97 -16.43 11.74
C TRP A 536 10.71 -17.04 11.09
N PRO A 537 10.85 -17.75 9.95
CA PRO A 537 9.72 -18.31 9.21
C PRO A 537 9.04 -19.49 9.92
N TYR A 538 7.77 -19.71 9.60
CA TYR A 538 6.92 -20.79 10.12
C TYR A 538 6.34 -21.68 9.03
N PHE A 539 5.80 -21.09 7.96
CA PHE A 539 5.02 -21.82 6.98
C PHE A 539 5.02 -21.16 5.60
N GLY A 540 4.54 -21.88 4.59
CA GLY A 540 4.31 -21.34 3.25
C GLY A 540 5.56 -20.76 2.58
N ASP A 541 5.42 -19.57 2.00
CA ASP A 541 6.46 -18.84 1.27
C ASP A 541 7.56 -18.24 2.15
N GLN A 542 7.36 -18.20 3.46
CA GLN A 542 8.21 -17.49 4.41
C GLN A 542 9.67 -17.96 4.40
N PHE A 543 9.90 -19.25 4.19
CA PHE A 543 11.25 -19.83 4.10
C PHE A 543 11.99 -19.40 2.82
N VAL A 544 11.26 -19.30 1.70
CA VAL A 544 11.83 -18.76 0.45
C VAL A 544 12.16 -17.28 0.65
N ASN A 545 11.24 -16.51 1.26
CA ASN A 545 11.46 -15.10 1.55
C ASN A 545 12.67 -14.91 2.48
N GLN A 546 12.84 -15.73 3.53
CA GLN A 546 14.04 -15.72 4.38
C GLN A 546 15.32 -15.95 3.56
N THR A 547 15.32 -16.90 2.63
CA THR A 547 16.50 -17.18 1.78
C THR A 547 16.87 -15.94 0.95
N TYR A 548 15.88 -15.25 0.38
CA TYR A 548 16.12 -13.99 -0.34
C TYR A 548 16.65 -12.90 0.58
N VAL A 549 16.07 -12.71 1.77
CA VAL A 549 16.51 -11.69 2.72
C VAL A 549 17.93 -11.94 3.24
N CYS A 550 18.25 -13.17 3.64
CA CYS A 550 19.51 -13.51 4.29
C CYS A 550 20.64 -13.75 3.28
N ASP A 551 20.38 -14.50 2.21
CA ASP A 551 21.44 -14.96 1.30
C ASP A 551 21.51 -14.14 0.01
N GLY A 552 20.34 -13.74 -0.50
CA GLY A 552 20.20 -12.95 -1.73
C GLY A 552 20.58 -11.48 -1.53
N TRP A 553 19.70 -10.75 -0.85
CA TRP A 553 19.83 -9.32 -0.59
C TRP A 553 20.76 -9.01 0.57
N LYS A 554 20.93 -9.98 1.49
CA LYS A 554 21.76 -9.86 2.70
C LYS A 554 21.34 -8.66 3.56
N THR A 555 20.04 -8.41 3.63
CA THR A 555 19.44 -7.32 4.42
C THR A 555 18.91 -7.80 5.77
N GLY A 556 19.18 -9.05 6.12
CA GLY A 556 18.78 -9.62 7.40
C GLY A 556 19.57 -10.87 7.76
N LEU A 557 19.30 -11.39 8.95
CA LEU A 557 19.88 -12.62 9.48
C LEU A 557 18.78 -13.64 9.77
N LYS A 558 19.15 -14.93 9.80
CA LYS A 558 18.23 -16.00 10.22
C LYS A 558 18.40 -16.31 11.70
N MET A 559 17.29 -16.55 12.38
CA MET A 559 17.29 -17.20 13.69
C MET A 559 17.52 -18.69 13.51
N VAL A 560 18.35 -19.30 14.36
CA VAL A 560 18.65 -20.73 14.31
C VAL A 560 18.14 -21.41 15.58
N ALA A 561 17.29 -22.41 15.41
CA ALA A 561 16.84 -23.25 16.50
C ALA A 561 17.96 -24.18 16.99
N ASP A 562 17.95 -24.49 18.29
CA ASP A 562 18.79 -25.53 18.87
C ASP A 562 18.37 -26.94 18.42
N GLU A 563 19.08 -27.96 18.90
CA GLU A 563 18.78 -29.37 18.58
C GLU A 563 17.36 -29.80 19.02
N SER A 564 16.74 -29.07 19.96
CA SER A 564 15.37 -29.31 20.42
C SER A 564 14.31 -28.58 19.58
N GLY A 565 14.72 -27.85 18.54
CA GLY A 565 13.83 -27.08 17.68
C GLY A 565 13.42 -25.73 18.27
N ILE A 566 14.09 -25.26 19.32
CA ILE A 566 13.77 -24.01 20.01
C ILE A 566 14.79 -22.93 19.69
N ILE A 567 14.32 -21.76 19.32
CA ILE A 567 15.15 -20.55 19.24
C ILE A 567 15.26 -19.97 20.65
N THR A 568 16.46 -20.05 21.24
CA THR A 568 16.71 -19.67 22.63
C THR A 568 16.78 -18.16 22.80
N ARG A 569 16.53 -17.67 24.01
CA ARG A 569 16.72 -16.26 24.38
C ARG A 569 18.13 -15.75 24.08
N GLU A 570 19.15 -16.61 24.25
CA GLU A 570 20.54 -16.27 23.94
C GLU A 570 20.74 -16.07 22.44
N GLU A 571 20.19 -16.96 21.60
CA GLU A 571 20.22 -16.80 20.14
C GLU A 571 19.53 -15.49 19.73
N ILE A 572 18.36 -15.20 20.30
CA ILE A 572 17.59 -13.98 20.00
C ILE A 572 18.41 -12.73 20.34
N SER A 573 18.93 -12.66 21.57
CA SER A 573 19.73 -11.52 22.03
C SER A 573 21.02 -11.37 21.21
N CYS A 574 21.72 -12.47 20.94
CA CYS A 574 22.93 -12.50 20.13
C CYS A 574 22.67 -12.01 18.71
N LYS A 575 21.64 -12.53 18.03
CA LYS A 575 21.30 -12.14 16.66
C LYS A 575 20.81 -10.71 16.55
N LEU A 576 20.10 -10.20 17.55
CA LEU A 576 19.74 -8.78 17.62
C LEU A 576 20.97 -7.90 17.73
N GLN A 577 21.94 -8.28 18.57
CA GLN A 577 23.19 -7.55 18.71
C GLN A 577 24.02 -7.59 17.42
N GLU A 578 24.11 -8.76 16.77
CA GLU A 578 24.79 -8.95 15.49
C GLU A 578 24.16 -8.08 14.39
N LEU A 579 22.84 -8.15 14.22
CA LEU A 579 22.10 -7.44 13.17
C LEU A 579 22.21 -5.91 13.34
N LEU A 580 22.00 -5.40 14.55
CA LEU A 580 22.07 -3.96 14.84
C LEU A 580 23.51 -3.42 14.79
N GLY A 581 24.51 -4.29 14.94
CA GLY A 581 25.92 -3.95 14.80
C GLY A 581 26.46 -3.98 13.36
N ASP A 582 25.74 -4.61 12.42
CA ASP A 582 26.17 -4.76 11.03
C ASP A 582 25.74 -3.56 10.16
N VAL A 583 26.68 -2.63 9.99
CA VAL A 583 26.50 -1.43 9.15
C VAL A 583 26.27 -1.77 7.68
N GLU A 584 26.83 -2.87 7.18
CA GLU A 584 26.69 -3.26 5.78
C GLU A 584 25.30 -3.86 5.50
N VAL A 585 24.71 -4.60 6.46
CA VAL A 585 23.31 -5.01 6.39
C VAL A 585 22.40 -3.79 6.29
N LYS A 586 22.58 -2.79 7.17
CA LYS A 586 21.77 -1.56 7.14
C LYS A 586 21.95 -0.81 5.81
N LYS A 587 23.17 -0.70 5.30
CA LYS A 587 23.46 -0.05 4.01
C LYS A 587 22.75 -0.74 2.84
N ARG A 588 22.73 -2.08 2.80
CA ARG A 588 21.99 -2.83 1.78
C ARG A 588 20.48 -2.64 1.90
N ALA A 589 19.94 -2.63 3.13
CA ALA A 589 18.52 -2.37 3.35
C ALA A 589 18.13 -0.96 2.84
N MET A 590 18.93 0.06 3.14
CA MET A 590 18.72 1.41 2.62
C MET A 590 18.81 1.49 1.09
N ALA A 591 19.74 0.76 0.47
CA ALA A 591 19.85 0.73 -0.99
C ALA A 591 18.62 0.11 -1.66
N LEU A 592 18.04 -0.94 -1.08
CA LEU A 592 16.78 -1.52 -1.56
C LEU A 592 15.59 -0.60 -1.34
N MET A 593 15.54 0.11 -0.21
CA MET A 593 14.53 1.14 0.05
C MET A 593 14.52 2.20 -1.06
N GLU A 594 15.70 2.73 -1.39
CA GLU A 594 15.82 3.70 -2.48
C GLU A 594 15.40 3.11 -3.83
N ALA A 595 15.71 1.84 -4.11
CA ALA A 595 15.28 1.17 -5.34
C ALA A 595 13.75 1.01 -5.39
N ALA A 596 13.12 0.62 -4.28
CA ALA A 596 11.67 0.51 -4.14
C ALA A 596 10.98 1.87 -4.37
N HIS A 597 11.54 2.96 -3.83
CA HIS A 597 11.02 4.30 -4.06
C HIS A 597 11.19 4.76 -5.51
N ARG A 598 12.35 4.47 -6.13
CA ARG A 598 12.60 4.80 -7.54
C ARG A 598 11.67 4.04 -8.48
N SER A 599 11.37 2.77 -8.22
CA SER A 599 10.49 1.96 -9.07
C SER A 599 9.02 2.41 -9.01
N ALA A 600 8.56 2.87 -7.83
CA ALA A 600 7.18 3.31 -7.61
C ALA A 600 6.89 4.77 -8.01
N THR A 601 7.91 5.62 -8.12
CA THR A 601 7.76 7.04 -8.49
C THR A 601 7.51 7.24 -9.98
N ASN A 602 7.05 8.43 -10.39
CA ASN A 602 6.72 8.72 -11.78
C ASN A 602 7.93 8.52 -12.69
N GLY A 603 7.79 7.65 -13.69
CA GLY A 603 8.87 7.22 -14.58
C GLY A 603 9.63 5.96 -14.11
N GLY A 604 9.38 5.47 -12.89
CA GLY A 604 9.87 4.18 -12.40
C GLY A 604 9.21 2.98 -13.07
N SER A 605 9.88 1.82 -13.00
CA SER A 605 9.46 0.57 -13.65
C SER A 605 8.07 0.11 -13.21
N SER A 606 7.82 0.02 -11.91
CA SER A 606 6.53 -0.38 -11.35
C SER A 606 5.41 0.62 -11.65
N PHE A 607 5.71 1.93 -11.60
CA PHE A 607 4.75 2.96 -12.00
C PHE A 607 4.33 2.83 -13.46
N GLN A 608 5.29 2.59 -14.36
CA GLN A 608 5.03 2.39 -15.78
C GLN A 608 4.21 1.11 -16.04
N ASN A 609 4.57 0.00 -15.39
CA ASN A 609 3.82 -1.25 -15.47
C ASN A 609 2.37 -1.10 -15.00
N LEU A 610 2.17 -0.46 -13.85
CA LEU A 610 0.83 -0.16 -13.34
C LEU A 610 0.05 0.75 -14.30
N THR A 611 0.70 1.76 -14.88
CA THR A 611 0.07 2.67 -15.85
C THR A 611 -0.35 1.93 -17.12
N ARG A 612 0.50 1.03 -17.62
CA ARG A 612 0.22 0.18 -18.78
C ARG A 612 -0.95 -0.76 -18.52
N PHE A 613 -0.94 -1.43 -17.37
CA PHE A 613 -2.02 -2.29 -16.92
C PHE A 613 -3.35 -1.52 -16.84
N VAL A 614 -3.36 -0.36 -16.16
CA VAL A 614 -4.55 0.47 -16.01
C VAL A 614 -5.10 0.92 -17.36
N ALA A 615 -4.23 1.37 -18.29
CA ALA A 615 -4.67 1.79 -19.61
C ALA A 615 -5.36 0.63 -20.37
N ALA A 616 -4.75 -0.55 -20.36
CA ALA A 616 -5.31 -1.73 -21.00
C ALA A 616 -6.63 -2.20 -20.38
N MET A 617 -6.84 -1.98 -19.07
CA MET A 617 -8.08 -2.38 -18.39
C MET A 617 -9.25 -1.39 -18.55
N LYS A 618 -9.02 -0.23 -19.18
CA LYS A 618 -10.07 0.76 -19.48
C LYS A 618 -10.71 0.56 -20.85
N GLU A 619 -9.97 -0.03 -21.77
CA GLU A 619 -10.40 -0.44 -23.11
C GLU A 619 -11.16 -1.76 -23.04
#